data_AF-A0A3E4WUN1-F1
#
_entry.id   AF-A0A3E4WUN1-F1
#
_cell.length_a   1.000
_cell.length_b   1.000
_cell.length_c   1.000
_cell.angle_alpha   90.00
_cell.angle_beta   90.00
_cell.angle_gamma   90.00
#
_symmetry.space_group_name_H-M   'P 1'
#
loop_
_entity.id
_entity.type
_entity.pdbx_description
1 polymer ?
#
loop_
_entity_poly.entity_id
_entity_poly.type
_entity_poly.pdbx_seq_one_letter_code
_entity_poly.pdbx_strand_id
1 'polypeptide(L)'
;MTQTKYDKAVSVCFSGHRNIPFLYRKQLKLQLKAAITKAYAGGYRHFYCGCAMGFDMLAAEVALALQSELSGLQVIAVVPYRGQSERWNDAMKARYDTILCNSDDVIILSEHYYHGCLLRRNDYMVFQSSSLIAWYDGKPKGGTFYTYRKATANGLKVLNLYGSSIV
;
A
#
# COMPACT_ATOMS: atom_id res chain seq x y z
N MET A 1 1.11 -13.49 22.77
CA MET A 1 1.02 -13.16 21.32
C MET A 1 -0.25 -12.35 21.14
N THR A 2 -0.14 -11.08 20.79
CA THR A 2 -1.31 -10.25 20.47
C THR A 2 -1.91 -10.77 19.16
N GLN A 3 -3.13 -11.29 19.22
CA GLN A 3 -3.86 -11.77 18.05
C GLN A 3 -4.10 -10.57 17.13
N THR A 4 -3.59 -10.61 15.90
CA THR A 4 -3.83 -9.57 14.89
C THR A 4 -5.24 -9.75 14.33
N LYS A 5 -5.97 -8.65 14.11
CA LYS A 5 -7.34 -8.66 13.55
C LYS A 5 -7.43 -9.39 12.21
N TYR A 6 -6.35 -9.35 11.44
CA TYR A 6 -6.23 -9.95 10.12
C TYR A 6 -5.12 -11.01 10.11
N ASP A 7 -5.29 -12.04 9.29
CA ASP A 7 -4.28 -13.08 9.12
C ASP A 7 -3.15 -12.60 8.20
N LYS A 8 -1.94 -12.53 8.76
CA LYS A 8 -0.72 -12.16 8.06
C LYS A 8 -0.46 -13.02 6.83
N ALA A 9 -0.77 -14.32 6.88
CA ALA A 9 -0.46 -15.26 5.82
C ALA A 9 -1.15 -14.89 4.50
N VAL A 10 -2.36 -14.33 4.58
CA VAL A 10 -3.18 -13.89 3.44
C VAL A 10 -3.21 -12.37 3.25
N SER A 11 -2.20 -11.67 3.80
CA SER A 11 -2.09 -10.22 3.75
C SER A 11 -0.95 -9.72 2.85
N VAL A 12 -1.23 -8.68 2.06
CA VAL A 12 -0.30 -7.97 1.18
C VAL A 12 -0.18 -6.53 1.64
N CYS A 13 1.02 -5.95 1.61
CA CYS A 13 1.17 -4.49 1.72
C CYS A 13 1.68 -3.86 0.42
N PHE A 14 1.37 -2.57 0.25
CA PHE A 14 1.86 -1.75 -0.86
C PHE A 14 3.01 -0.84 -0.43
N SER A 15 3.97 -0.61 -1.33
CA SER A 15 4.93 0.47 -1.17
C SER A 15 5.52 0.96 -2.49
N GLY A 16 5.50 2.25 -2.74
CA GLY A 16 6.08 2.80 -3.96
C GLY A 16 6.34 4.30 -3.89
N HIS A 17 6.89 4.84 -4.98
CA HIS A 17 7.30 6.24 -5.04
C HIS A 17 6.12 7.22 -4.96
N ARG A 18 6.39 8.39 -4.37
CA ARG A 18 5.39 9.48 -4.24
C ARG A 18 5.10 10.20 -5.55
N ASN A 19 6.07 10.21 -6.46
CA ASN A 19 5.92 10.79 -7.78
C ASN A 19 5.89 9.67 -8.83
N ILE A 20 4.79 9.57 -9.56
CA ILE A 20 4.63 8.66 -10.70
C ILE A 20 4.59 9.54 -11.96
N PRO A 21 5.62 9.49 -12.82
CA PRO A 21 5.61 10.21 -14.08
C PRO A 21 4.38 9.85 -14.90
N PHE A 22 3.78 10.85 -15.55
CA PHE A 22 2.51 10.72 -16.26
C PHE A 22 2.47 9.52 -17.22
N LEU A 23 3.56 9.32 -17.97
CA LEU A 23 3.71 8.23 -18.95
C LEU A 23 3.56 6.82 -18.36
N TYR A 24 3.89 6.62 -17.08
CA TYR A 24 3.78 5.32 -16.43
C TYR A 24 2.40 5.06 -15.80
N ARG A 25 1.58 6.10 -15.56
CA ARG A 25 0.36 5.96 -14.74
C ARG A 25 -0.64 4.95 -15.30
N LYS A 26 -0.90 4.99 -16.62
CA LYS A 26 -1.84 4.07 -17.28
C LYS A 26 -1.36 2.63 -17.19
N GLN A 27 -0.10 2.39 -17.55
CA GLN A 27 0.50 1.06 -17.51
C GLN A 27 0.57 0.52 -16.08
N LEU A 28 0.99 1.34 -15.12
CA LEU A 28 1.09 0.96 -13.71
C LEU A 28 -0.28 0.59 -13.13
N LYS A 29 -1.35 1.28 -13.53
CA LYS A 29 -2.71 0.92 -13.13
C LYS A 29 -3.11 -0.49 -13.61
N LEU A 30 -2.76 -0.83 -14.86
CA LEU A 30 -3.00 -2.17 -15.41
C LEU A 30 -2.17 -3.24 -14.70
N GLN A 31 -0.89 -2.94 -14.44
CA GLN A 31 0.00 -3.82 -13.68
C GLN A 31 -0.49 -4.05 -12.26
N LEU A 32 -0.97 -3.01 -11.58
CA LEU A 32 -1.59 -3.12 -10.26
C LEU A 32 -2.83 -4.00 -10.30
N LYS A 33 -3.73 -3.81 -11.29
CA LYS A 33 -4.92 -4.65 -11.45
C LYS A 33 -4.50 -6.12 -11.59
N ALA A 34 -3.59 -6.43 -12.51
CA ALA A 34 -3.10 -7.79 -12.71
C ALA A 34 -2.42 -8.38 -11.46
N ALA A 35 -1.58 -7.59 -10.77
CA ALA A 35 -0.88 -8.02 -9.56
C ALA A 35 -1.84 -8.31 -8.40
N ILE A 36 -2.84 -7.45 -8.18
CA ILE A 36 -3.85 -7.62 -7.14
C ILE A 36 -4.73 -8.83 -7.45
N THR A 37 -5.22 -8.97 -8.68
CA THR A 37 -6.01 -10.15 -9.10
C THR A 37 -5.22 -11.45 -8.95
N LYS A 38 -3.93 -11.45 -9.33
CA LYS A 38 -3.06 -12.62 -9.15
C LYS A 38 -2.82 -12.96 -7.69
N ALA A 39 -2.60 -11.95 -6.84
CA ALA A 39 -2.48 -12.18 -5.39
C ALA A 39 -3.79 -12.73 -4.83
N TYR A 40 -4.93 -12.16 -5.19
CA TYR A 40 -6.24 -12.62 -4.75
C TYR A 40 -6.51 -14.08 -5.16
N ALA A 41 -6.21 -14.46 -6.41
CA ALA A 41 -6.30 -15.84 -6.88
C ALA A 41 -5.37 -16.80 -6.10
N GLY A 42 -4.23 -16.28 -5.62
CA GLY A 42 -3.32 -16.99 -4.73
C GLY A 42 -3.75 -17.06 -3.26
N GLY A 43 -4.98 -16.63 -2.92
CA GLY A 43 -5.55 -16.73 -1.57
C GLY A 43 -5.41 -15.46 -0.71
N TYR A 44 -4.77 -14.40 -1.21
CA TYR A 44 -4.66 -13.15 -0.46
C TYR A 44 -6.00 -12.42 -0.38
N ARG A 45 -6.30 -11.83 0.78
CA ARG A 45 -7.60 -11.15 1.04
C ARG A 45 -7.43 -9.75 1.57
N HIS A 46 -6.37 -9.49 2.33
CA HIS A 46 -6.18 -8.21 3.01
C HIS A 46 -5.06 -7.40 2.35
N PHE A 47 -5.38 -6.17 1.91
CA PHE A 47 -4.46 -5.31 1.19
C PHE A 47 -4.20 -4.03 1.99
N TYR A 48 -3.05 -3.98 2.64
CA TYR A 48 -2.58 -2.85 3.43
C TYR A 48 -2.02 -1.75 2.55
N CYS A 49 -2.59 -0.56 2.67
CA CYS A 49 -2.09 0.66 2.04
C CYS A 49 -1.78 1.70 3.10
N GLY A 50 -0.66 2.40 2.99
CA GLY A 50 -0.37 3.50 3.91
C GLY A 50 -0.86 4.87 3.43
N CYS A 51 -1.63 4.87 2.34
CA CYS A 51 -2.32 6.00 1.74
C CYS A 51 -1.44 7.24 1.50
N ALA A 52 -0.12 7.06 1.33
CA ALA A 52 0.75 8.17 0.93
C ALA A 52 0.45 8.60 -0.51
N MET A 53 0.75 9.87 -0.82
CA MET A 53 0.69 10.36 -2.20
C MET A 53 1.50 9.47 -3.16
N GLY A 54 1.02 9.37 -4.41
CA GLY A 54 1.66 8.58 -5.46
C GLY A 54 1.15 7.14 -5.50
N PHE A 55 2.09 6.19 -5.39
CA PHE A 55 1.81 4.76 -5.56
C PHE A 55 0.80 4.19 -4.56
N ASP A 56 0.94 4.48 -3.28
CA ASP A 56 0.04 3.98 -2.23
C ASP A 56 -1.42 4.32 -2.57
N MET A 57 -1.73 5.60 -2.84
CA MET A 57 -3.09 6.00 -3.25
C MET A 57 -3.56 5.33 -4.54
N LEU A 58 -2.69 5.21 -5.56
CA LEU A 58 -3.06 4.52 -6.82
C LEU A 58 -3.38 3.03 -6.57
N ALA A 59 -2.60 2.35 -5.74
CA ALA A 59 -2.81 0.95 -5.39
C ALA A 59 -4.10 0.74 -4.60
N ALA A 60 -4.39 1.62 -3.63
CA ALA A 60 -5.65 1.59 -2.88
C ALA A 60 -6.86 1.75 -3.80
N GLU A 61 -6.86 2.72 -4.71
CA GLU A 61 -7.97 2.92 -5.64
C GLU A 61 -8.20 1.72 -6.56
N VAL A 62 -7.13 1.10 -7.05
CA VAL A 62 -7.26 -0.10 -7.88
C VAL A 62 -7.82 -1.26 -7.06
N ALA A 63 -7.35 -1.44 -5.82
CA ALA A 63 -7.87 -2.49 -4.93
C ALA A 63 -9.34 -2.27 -4.59
N LEU A 64 -9.74 -1.04 -4.23
CA LEU A 64 -11.14 -0.67 -3.96
C LEU A 64 -12.03 -0.89 -5.19
N ALA A 65 -11.59 -0.47 -6.38
CA ALA A 65 -12.34 -0.68 -7.62
C ALA A 65 -12.53 -2.18 -7.95
N LEU A 66 -11.63 -3.05 -7.49
CA LEU A 66 -11.71 -4.49 -7.69
C LEU A 66 -12.65 -5.20 -6.71
N GLN A 67 -13.12 -4.56 -5.64
CA GLN A 67 -14.00 -5.22 -4.65
C GLN A 67 -15.35 -5.68 -5.26
N SER A 68 -15.81 -5.00 -6.31
CA SER A 68 -17.01 -5.42 -7.06
C SER A 68 -16.79 -6.70 -7.88
N GLU A 69 -15.55 -6.99 -8.27
CA GLU A 69 -15.16 -8.17 -9.04
C GLU A 69 -14.62 -9.31 -8.14
N LEU A 70 -14.03 -8.97 -6.99
CA LEU A 70 -13.27 -9.87 -6.11
C LEU A 70 -13.88 -9.89 -4.69
N SER A 71 -14.89 -10.73 -4.50
CA SER A 71 -15.60 -10.85 -3.22
C SER A 71 -14.66 -11.19 -2.05
N GLY A 72 -14.74 -10.44 -0.95
CA GLY A 72 -13.89 -10.66 0.23
C GLY A 72 -12.47 -10.10 0.10
N LEU A 73 -12.15 -9.38 -0.98
CA LEU A 73 -11.00 -8.48 -0.98
C LEU A 73 -11.28 -7.30 -0.04
N GLN A 74 -10.35 -7.03 0.87
CA GLN A 74 -10.44 -5.95 1.84
C GLN A 74 -9.24 -5.01 1.73
N VAL A 75 -9.51 -3.70 1.78
CA VAL A 75 -8.50 -2.64 1.78
C VAL A 75 -8.38 -2.08 3.20
N ILE A 76 -7.18 -2.16 3.77
CA ILE A 76 -6.87 -1.63 5.10
C ILE A 76 -5.96 -0.41 4.95
N ALA A 77 -6.49 0.77 5.28
CA ALA A 77 -5.71 1.99 5.32
C ALA A 77 -4.93 2.09 6.64
N VAL A 78 -3.62 2.28 6.57
CA VAL A 78 -2.76 2.49 7.74
C VAL A 78 -2.23 3.91 7.73
N VAL A 79 -2.79 4.73 8.60
CA VAL A 79 -2.50 6.15 8.73
C VAL A 79 -1.45 6.33 9.86
N PRO A 80 -0.29 6.95 9.59
CA PRO A 80 0.77 7.14 10.57
C PRO A 80 0.36 8.08 11.70
N TYR A 81 -0.42 9.12 11.37
CA TYR A 81 -1.02 10.08 12.29
C TYR A 81 -2.19 10.82 11.63
N ARG A 82 -3.13 11.37 12.41
CA ARG A 82 -4.36 12.00 11.88
C ARG A 82 -4.12 13.05 10.80
N GLY A 83 -3.05 13.83 10.95
CA GLY A 83 -2.70 14.92 10.05
C GLY A 83 -1.93 14.54 8.78
N GLN A 84 -1.93 13.28 8.34
CA GLN A 84 -1.10 12.82 7.20
C GLN A 84 -1.28 13.70 5.93
N SER A 85 -2.50 14.17 5.65
CA SER A 85 -2.86 14.92 4.45
C SER A 85 -2.88 16.44 4.64
N GLU A 86 -2.61 16.98 5.84
CA GLU A 86 -2.80 18.40 6.18
C GLU A 86 -2.14 19.37 5.20
N ARG A 87 -0.93 19.01 4.73
CA ARG A 87 -0.11 19.84 3.83
C ARG A 87 -0.33 19.57 2.34
N TRP A 88 -1.28 18.71 1.98
CA TRP A 88 -1.56 18.39 0.57
C TRP A 88 -2.53 19.41 -0.02
N ASN A 89 -2.56 19.52 -1.35
CA ASN A 89 -3.58 20.33 -2.03
C ASN A 89 -4.96 19.66 -1.94
N ASP A 90 -6.01 20.44 -2.21
CA ASP A 90 -7.39 19.99 -2.01
C ASP A 90 -7.76 18.77 -2.85
N ALA A 91 -7.25 18.69 -4.09
CA ALA A 91 -7.48 17.53 -4.95
C ALA A 91 -6.89 16.24 -4.35
N MET A 92 -5.71 16.32 -3.74
CA MET A 92 -5.08 15.17 -3.07
C MET A 92 -5.73 14.84 -1.73
N LYS A 93 -6.22 15.84 -0.99
CA LYS A 93 -7.01 15.63 0.23
C LYS A 93 -8.32 14.91 -0.10
N ALA A 94 -9.09 15.40 -1.06
CA ALA A 94 -10.35 14.77 -1.47
C ALA A 94 -10.15 13.32 -1.94
N ARG A 95 -9.07 13.05 -2.68
CA ARG A 95 -8.69 11.70 -3.12
C ARG A 95 -8.36 10.78 -1.92
N TYR A 96 -7.59 11.29 -0.97
CA TYR A 96 -7.24 10.58 0.27
C TYR A 96 -8.47 10.28 1.13
N ASP A 97 -9.33 11.28 1.34
CA ASP A 97 -10.56 11.13 2.14
C ASP A 97 -11.50 10.12 1.49
N THR A 98 -11.61 10.13 0.15
CA THR A 98 -12.37 9.11 -0.60
C THR A 98 -11.81 7.71 -0.34
N ILE A 99 -10.48 7.53 -0.37
CA ILE A 99 -9.86 6.24 -0.07
C ILE A 99 -10.18 5.79 1.36
N LEU A 100 -10.06 6.70 2.34
CA LEU A 100 -10.34 6.36 3.74
C LEU A 100 -11.80 5.97 3.96
N CYS A 101 -12.75 6.74 3.41
CA CYS A 101 -14.18 6.47 3.55
C CYS A 101 -14.62 5.14 2.92
N ASN A 102 -13.91 4.67 1.88
CA ASN A 102 -14.23 3.42 1.20
C ASN A 102 -13.37 2.24 1.65
N SER A 103 -12.37 2.45 2.52
CA SER A 103 -11.55 1.36 3.07
C SER A 103 -12.36 0.55 4.08
N ASP A 104 -12.16 -0.77 4.11
CA ASP A 104 -12.83 -1.68 5.06
C ASP A 104 -12.37 -1.44 6.51
N ASP A 105 -11.17 -0.91 6.70
CA ASP A 105 -10.65 -0.50 8.00
C ASP A 105 -9.64 0.63 7.86
N VAL A 106 -9.58 1.49 8.89
CA VAL A 106 -8.66 2.62 8.98
C VAL A 106 -7.94 2.55 10.32
N ILE A 107 -6.67 2.18 10.27
CA ILE A 107 -5.81 2.04 11.44
C ILE A 107 -4.96 3.30 11.58
N ILE A 108 -5.20 4.07 12.65
CA ILE A 108 -4.42 5.27 12.97
C ILE A 108 -3.40 4.90 14.05
N LEU A 109 -2.10 5.01 13.72
CA LEU A 109 -1.02 4.57 14.62
C LEU A 109 -0.63 5.62 15.67
N SER A 110 -1.04 6.87 15.49
CA SER A 110 -0.77 7.96 16.42
C SER A 110 -1.77 9.10 16.28
N GLU A 111 -2.06 9.78 17.37
CA GLU A 111 -2.89 10.99 17.34
C GLU A 111 -2.14 12.17 16.70
N HIS A 112 -0.82 12.26 16.93
CA HIS A 112 -0.01 13.40 16.51
C HIS A 112 1.22 12.99 15.69
N TYR A 113 1.77 13.94 14.95
CA TYR A 113 3.05 13.75 14.29
C TYR A 113 4.16 13.59 15.34
N TYR A 114 5.05 12.64 15.11
CA TYR A 114 6.35 12.56 15.77
C TYR A 114 7.40 12.05 14.80
N HIS A 115 8.66 12.35 15.09
CA HIS A 115 9.77 11.90 14.26
C HIS A 115 9.80 10.36 14.18
N GLY A 116 9.68 9.81 12.97
CA GLY A 116 9.69 8.37 12.72
C GLY A 116 8.31 7.73 12.53
N CYS A 117 7.19 8.44 12.75
CA CYS A 117 5.83 7.87 12.62
C CYS A 117 5.57 7.27 11.21
N LEU A 118 6.12 7.87 10.16
CA LEU A 118 5.99 7.38 8.78
C LEU A 118 6.70 6.03 8.57
N LEU A 119 7.89 5.85 9.16
CA LEU A 119 8.63 4.58 9.08
C LEU A 119 7.99 3.51 9.97
N ARG A 120 7.47 3.90 11.14
CA ARG A 120 6.68 2.99 11.99
C ARG A 120 5.45 2.47 11.25
N ARG A 121 4.77 3.31 10.47
CA ARG A 121 3.67 2.85 9.59
C ARG A 121 4.14 1.81 8.59
N ASN A 122 5.28 2.01 7.96
CA ASN A 122 5.82 1.03 7.01
C ASN A 122 6.17 -0.30 7.71
N ASP A 123 6.80 -0.23 8.88
CA ASP A 123 7.09 -1.41 9.70
C ASP A 123 5.80 -2.16 10.06
N TYR A 124 4.77 -1.44 10.51
CA TYR A 124 3.47 -2.04 10.83
C TYR A 124 2.91 -2.83 9.65
N MET A 125 2.84 -2.23 8.45
CA MET A 125 2.32 -2.91 7.26
C MET A 125 3.14 -4.14 6.87
N VAL A 126 4.47 -4.06 6.96
CA VAL A 126 5.36 -5.20 6.70
C VAL A 126 5.13 -6.32 7.70
N PHE A 127 4.98 -6.00 8.99
CA PHE A 127 4.74 -7.00 10.03
C PHE A 127 3.36 -7.66 9.91
N GLN A 128 2.36 -6.96 9.36
CA GLN A 128 1.02 -7.48 9.11
C GLN A 128 0.89 -8.24 7.78
N SER A 129 1.94 -8.33 6.95
CA SER A 129 1.84 -8.93 5.61
C SER A 129 2.83 -10.07 5.40
N SER A 130 2.47 -11.02 4.53
CA SER A 130 3.38 -12.06 4.01
C SER A 130 3.88 -11.74 2.60
N SER A 131 3.35 -10.70 1.97
CA SER A 131 3.70 -10.27 0.61
C SER A 131 3.77 -8.75 0.49
N LEU A 132 4.61 -8.27 -0.44
CA LEU A 132 4.77 -6.86 -0.80
C LEU A 132 4.59 -6.70 -2.31
N ILE A 133 3.65 -5.85 -2.71
CA ILE A 133 3.58 -5.32 -4.08
C ILE A 133 4.20 -3.92 -4.08
N ALA A 134 5.32 -3.78 -4.77
CA ALA A 134 6.12 -2.56 -4.77
C ALA A 134 6.20 -1.90 -6.14
N TRP A 135 6.45 -0.59 -6.16
CA TRP A 135 6.94 0.13 -7.33
C TRP A 135 8.19 0.92 -6.97
N TYR A 136 9.33 0.24 -7.08
CA TYR A 136 10.62 0.68 -6.57
C TYR A 136 11.71 0.65 -7.65
N ASP A 137 12.41 1.77 -7.84
CA ASP A 137 13.37 2.01 -8.91
C ASP A 137 14.80 1.55 -8.59
N GLY A 138 15.01 0.82 -7.49
CA GLY A 138 16.33 0.32 -7.08
C GLY A 138 17.25 1.35 -6.42
N LYS A 139 16.86 2.63 -6.31
CA LYS A 139 17.71 3.64 -5.66
C LYS A 139 17.76 3.44 -4.14
N PRO A 140 18.93 3.43 -3.48
CA PRO A 140 19.07 3.09 -2.06
C PRO A 140 18.68 4.24 -1.12
N LYS A 141 17.53 4.89 -1.36
CA LYS A 141 17.07 6.05 -0.59
C LYS A 141 15.54 6.13 -0.52
N GLY A 142 15.06 6.75 0.56
CA GLY A 142 13.65 7.06 0.76
C GLY A 142 12.83 5.94 1.39
N GLY A 143 11.54 6.24 1.66
CA GLY A 143 10.64 5.34 2.36
C GLY A 143 10.37 4.02 1.63
N THR A 144 10.29 4.04 0.30
CA THR A 144 10.08 2.82 -0.50
C THR A 144 11.26 1.86 -0.41
N PHE A 145 12.49 2.38 -0.51
CA PHE A 145 13.71 1.58 -0.29
C PHE A 145 13.73 0.95 1.10
N TYR A 146 13.40 1.74 2.13
CA TYR A 146 13.29 1.25 3.50
C TYR A 146 12.31 0.08 3.60
N THR A 147 11.08 0.25 3.08
CA THR A 147 10.05 -0.79 3.13
C THR A 147 10.44 -2.03 2.33
N TYR A 148 11.00 -1.85 1.13
CA TYR A 148 11.45 -2.95 0.27
C TYR A 148 12.51 -3.81 0.97
N ARG A 149 13.52 -3.16 1.57
CA ARG A 149 14.56 -3.85 2.35
C ARG A 149 13.98 -4.54 3.57
N LYS A 150 13.11 -3.87 4.32
CA LYS A 150 12.48 -4.42 5.53
C LYS A 150 11.63 -5.65 5.19
N ALA A 151 10.82 -5.59 4.13
CA ALA A 151 10.02 -6.70 3.65
C ALA A 151 10.87 -7.91 3.25
N THR A 152 11.93 -7.67 2.47
CA THR A 152 12.88 -8.73 2.07
C THR A 152 13.55 -9.37 3.29
N ALA A 153 14.02 -8.56 4.24
CA ALA A 153 14.65 -9.04 5.48
C ALA A 153 13.68 -9.81 6.40
N ASN A 154 12.37 -9.58 6.27
CA ASN A 154 11.32 -10.31 7.01
C ASN A 154 10.74 -11.49 6.21
N GLY A 155 11.34 -11.86 5.07
CA GLY A 155 10.93 -13.01 4.28
C GLY A 155 9.61 -12.84 3.52
N LEU A 156 9.15 -11.60 3.29
CA LEU A 156 7.96 -11.37 2.48
C LEU A 156 8.24 -11.75 1.02
N LYS A 157 7.23 -12.31 0.34
CA LYS A 157 7.25 -12.47 -1.11
C LYS A 157 7.15 -11.09 -1.76
N VAL A 158 8.18 -10.64 -2.47
CA VAL A 158 8.20 -9.31 -3.08
C VAL A 158 7.92 -9.38 -4.58
N LEU A 159 6.91 -8.64 -5.03
CA LEU A 159 6.63 -8.36 -6.43
C LEU A 159 6.92 -6.88 -6.71
N ASN A 160 7.99 -6.58 -7.44
CA ASN A 160 8.29 -5.23 -7.89
C ASN A 160 7.73 -5.00 -9.30
N LEU A 161 6.87 -3.98 -9.45
CA LEU A 161 6.27 -3.60 -10.73
C LEU A 161 7.16 -2.65 -11.54
N TYR A 162 8.20 -2.09 -10.93
CA TYR A 162 9.08 -1.16 -11.61
C TYR A 162 9.94 -1.88 -12.66
N GLY A 163 9.89 -1.43 -13.91
CA GLY A 163 10.64 -2.03 -15.01
C GLY A 163 10.10 -3.38 -15.52
N SER A 164 9.00 -3.87 -14.96
CA SER A 164 8.36 -5.12 -15.41
C SER A 164 7.58 -4.88 -16.70
N SER A 165 7.84 -5.67 -17.74
CA SER A 165 6.93 -5.76 -18.90
C SER A 165 5.68 -6.55 -18.51
N ILE A 166 4.53 -6.26 -19.14
CA ILE A 166 3.34 -7.10 -18.96
C ILE A 166 3.68 -8.48 -19.52
N VAL A 167 3.60 -9.53 -18.68
CA VAL A 167 3.56 -10.92 -19.15
C VAL A 167 2.12 -11.28 -19.43
#